data_AF-A0A7G8X8Z6-F1
#
_entry.id   AF-A0A7G8X8Z6-F1
#
_cell.length_a   1.000
_cell.length_b   1.000
_cell.length_c   1.000
_cell.angle_alpha   90.00
_cell.angle_beta   90.00
_cell.angle_gamma   90.00
#
_symmetry.space_group_name_H-M   'P 1'
#
loop_
_entity.id
_entity.type
_entity.pdbx_description
1 polymer ?
#
loop_
_entity_poly.entity_id
_entity_poly.type
_entity_poly.pdbx_seq_one_letter_code
_entity_poly.pdbx_strand_id
1 'polypeptide(L)'
;MSQMKGAIFAMAVFVGVVIPFFLMMGIGSLHQHAFLKTTTELSELVKEEGGVSEKVNQVVDQLGDRGYSISFSKTGIVEFGEEIAIYYHYEYKGVRGVEELNTSNTVTIAKRNSG
;
A
#
# COMPACT_ATOMS: atom_id res chain seq x y z
N MET A 1 16.83 -18.15 44.65
CA MET A 1 16.76 -18.97 43.40
C MET A 1 15.41 -18.90 42.68
N SER A 2 14.25 -18.88 43.37
CA SER A 2 12.93 -18.78 42.72
C SER A 2 12.73 -17.49 41.89
N GLN A 3 13.11 -16.32 42.45
CA GLN A 3 13.02 -15.03 41.76
C GLN A 3 13.89 -14.95 40.48
N MET A 4 15.09 -15.54 40.51
CA MET A 4 15.98 -15.55 39.35
C MET A 4 15.43 -16.42 38.21
N LYS A 5 14.80 -17.56 38.52
CA LYS A 5 14.11 -18.40 37.53
C LYS A 5 12.89 -17.69 36.94
N GLY A 6 12.12 -16.98 37.78
CA GLY A 6 11.00 -16.15 37.33
C GLY A 6 11.43 -15.00 36.42
N ALA A 7 12.54 -14.33 36.73
CA ALA A 7 13.10 -13.25 35.90
C ALA A 7 13.57 -13.76 34.54
N ILE A 8 14.28 -14.90 34.50
CA ILE A 8 14.72 -15.52 33.24
C ILE A 8 13.52 -15.95 32.39
N PHE A 9 12.50 -16.53 33.02
CA PHE A 9 11.27 -16.91 32.32
C PHE A 9 10.54 -15.68 31.76
N ALA A 10 10.40 -14.61 32.55
CA ALA A 10 9.79 -13.36 32.10
C ALA A 10 10.56 -12.74 30.93
N MET A 11 11.89 -12.75 30.97
CA MET A 11 12.74 -12.29 29.86
C MET A 11 12.56 -13.15 28.61
N ALA A 12 12.48 -14.47 28.75
CA ALA A 12 12.25 -15.37 27.61
C ALA A 12 10.88 -15.11 26.95
N VAL A 13 9.82 -14.89 27.74
CA VAL A 13 8.49 -14.53 27.23
C VAL A 13 8.53 -13.14 26.57
N PHE A 14 9.22 -12.17 27.17
CA PHE A 14 9.34 -10.83 26.60
C PHE A 14 10.03 -10.85 25.23
N VAL A 15 11.14 -11.55 25.11
CA VAL A 15 11.88 -11.67 23.83
C VAL A 15 11.12 -12.53 22.82
N GLY A 16 10.48 -13.62 23.25
CA GLY A 16 9.80 -14.55 22.36
C GLY A 16 8.42 -14.08 21.89
N VAL A 17 7.74 -13.22 22.65
CA VAL A 17 6.35 -12.83 22.40
C VAL A 17 6.20 -11.32 22.25
N VAL A 18 6.67 -10.56 23.24
CA VAL A 18 6.40 -9.12 23.31
C VAL A 18 7.13 -8.36 22.21
N ILE A 19 8.44 -8.58 22.05
CA ILE A 19 9.22 -7.89 21.00
C ILE A 19 8.69 -8.22 19.59
N PRO A 20 8.51 -9.49 19.19
CA PRO A 20 7.97 -9.83 17.87
C PRO A 20 6.58 -9.24 17.62
N PHE A 21 5.73 -9.18 18.64
CA PHE A 21 4.39 -8.61 18.52
C PHE A 21 4.44 -7.10 18.21
N PHE A 22 5.25 -6.33 18.94
CA PHE A 22 5.39 -4.90 18.66
C PHE A 22 6.07 -4.62 17.32
N LEU A 23 7.06 -5.45 16.92
CA LEU A 23 7.66 -5.35 15.60
C LEU A 23 6.64 -5.61 14.49
N MET A 24 5.79 -6.62 14.64
CA MET A 24 4.74 -6.93 13.68
C MET A 24 3.77 -5.75 13.52
N MET A 25 3.30 -5.17 14.63
CA MET A 25 2.45 -3.98 14.59
C MET A 25 3.15 -2.77 13.98
N GLY A 26 4.41 -2.53 14.34
CA GLY A 26 5.18 -1.39 13.84
C GLY A 26 5.41 -1.46 12.33
N ILE A 27 5.86 -2.61 11.83
CA ILE A 27 6.06 -2.86 10.40
C ILE A 27 4.72 -2.75 9.65
N GLY A 28 3.67 -3.41 10.13
CA GLY A 28 2.34 -3.34 9.52
C GLY A 28 1.81 -1.91 9.43
N SER A 29 1.96 -1.11 10.50
CA SER A 29 1.53 0.29 10.51
C SER A 29 2.27 1.16 9.48
N LEU A 30 3.59 0.98 9.35
CA LEU A 30 4.39 1.70 8.35
C LEU A 30 3.95 1.35 6.92
N HIS A 31 3.77 0.07 6.62
CA HIS A 31 3.33 -0.38 5.30
C HIS A 31 1.89 0.06 4.99
N GLN A 32 0.97 -0.02 5.95
CA GLN A 32 -0.40 0.46 5.77
C GLN A 32 -0.44 1.96 5.51
N HIS A 33 0.33 2.77 6.25
CA HIS A 33 0.35 4.21 6.05
C HIS A 33 0.95 4.58 4.69
N ALA A 34 2.05 3.94 4.31
CA ALA A 34 2.66 4.12 2.99
C ALA A 34 1.71 3.69 1.87
N PHE A 35 1.06 2.53 2.01
CA PHE A 35 0.08 2.02 1.05
C PHE A 35 -1.07 2.99 0.84
N LEU A 36 -1.72 3.46 1.91
CA LEU A 36 -2.81 4.43 1.82
C LEU A 36 -2.35 5.71 1.13
N LYS A 37 -1.19 6.26 1.52
CA LYS A 37 -0.62 7.45 0.90
C LYS A 37 -0.40 7.26 -0.60
N THR A 38 0.25 6.18 -1.01
CA THR A 38 0.49 5.85 -2.42
C THR A 38 -0.81 5.70 -3.20
N THR A 39 -1.82 5.02 -2.64
CA THR A 39 -3.11 4.88 -3.31
C THR A 39 -3.82 6.22 -3.51
N THR A 40 -3.71 7.14 -2.57
CA THR A 40 -4.25 8.51 -2.69
C THR A 40 -3.49 9.29 -3.74
N GLU A 41 -2.16 9.34 -3.67
CA GLU A 41 -1.31 10.08 -4.61
C GLU A 41 -1.50 9.59 -6.06
N LEU A 42 -1.61 8.27 -6.26
CA LEU A 42 -1.86 7.74 -7.60
C LEU A 42 -3.28 8.09 -8.09
N SER A 43 -4.28 8.02 -7.21
CA SER A 43 -5.65 8.40 -7.56
C SER A 43 -5.76 9.88 -7.94
N GLU A 44 -5.05 10.75 -7.23
CA GLU A 44 -4.92 12.18 -7.56
C GLU A 44 -4.19 12.38 -8.88
N LEU A 45 -3.08 11.69 -9.10
CA LEU A 45 -2.33 11.79 -10.35
C LEU A 45 -3.19 11.37 -11.56
N VAL A 46 -3.93 10.26 -11.46
CA VAL A 46 -4.87 9.83 -12.51
C VAL A 46 -5.91 10.92 -12.79
N LYS A 47 -6.40 11.60 -11.75
CA LYS A 47 -7.36 12.69 -11.90
C LYS A 47 -6.76 13.92 -12.58
N GLU A 48 -5.55 14.31 -12.22
CA GLU A 48 -4.82 15.46 -12.78
C GLU A 48 -4.42 15.23 -14.25
N GLU A 49 -3.99 14.02 -14.56
CA GLU A 49 -3.61 13.63 -15.92
C GLU A 49 -4.84 13.46 -16.81
N GLY A 50 -5.99 13.14 -16.23
CA GLY A 50 -7.26 12.89 -16.93
C GLY A 50 -7.42 11.44 -17.37
N GLY A 51 -6.72 10.51 -16.72
CA GLY A 51 -6.71 9.10 -17.05
C GLY A 51 -5.34 8.46 -16.81
N VAL A 52 -5.11 7.30 -17.43
CA VAL A 52 -3.85 6.55 -17.33
C VAL A 52 -2.90 7.04 -18.42
N SER A 53 -2.19 8.13 -18.14
CA SER A 53 -1.18 8.72 -19.04
C SER A 53 0.18 8.01 -18.91
N GLU A 54 1.14 8.36 -19.77
CA GLU A 54 2.51 7.83 -19.71
C GLU A 54 3.17 8.09 -18.35
N LYS A 55 2.90 9.25 -17.74
CA LYS A 55 3.38 9.60 -16.41
C LYS A 55 2.78 8.71 -15.32
N VAL A 56 1.49 8.36 -15.43
CA VAL A 56 0.84 7.41 -14.52
C VAL A 56 1.50 6.03 -14.66
N ASN A 57 1.71 5.56 -15.88
CA ASN A 57 2.36 4.27 -16.13
C ASN A 57 3.78 4.22 -15.58
N GLN A 58 4.56 5.30 -15.76
CA GLN A 58 5.92 5.37 -15.21
C GLN A 58 5.93 5.28 -13.67
N VAL A 59 4.95 5.91 -13.00
CA VAL A 59 4.81 5.79 -11.54
C VAL A 59 4.37 4.38 -11.14
N VAL A 60 3.44 3.78 -11.88
CA VAL A 60 2.99 2.40 -11.65
C VAL A 60 4.15 1.42 -11.78
N ASP A 61 5.00 1.57 -12.80
CA ASP A 61 6.17 0.71 -13.01
C ASP A 61 7.17 0.84 -11.85
N GLN A 62 7.44 2.06 -11.38
CA GLN A 62 8.31 2.29 -10.21
C GLN A 62 7.73 1.71 -8.91
N LEU A 63 6.40 1.67 -8.78
CA LEU A 63 5.73 1.02 -7.66
C LEU A 63 5.76 -0.51 -7.80
N GLY A 64 5.73 -1.02 -9.03
CA GLY A 64 5.96 -2.43 -9.38
C GLY A 64 7.24 -2.98 -8.73
N ASP A 65 8.35 -2.27 -8.90
CA ASP A 65 9.64 -2.64 -8.32
C ASP A 65 9.64 -2.70 -6.77
N ARG A 66 8.64 -2.10 -6.12
CA ARG A 66 8.49 -2.05 -4.66
C ARG A 66 7.50 -3.09 -4.12
N GLY A 67 6.92 -3.93 -4.98
CA GLY A 67 5.95 -4.97 -4.61
C GLY A 67 4.49 -4.58 -4.80
N TYR A 68 4.19 -3.48 -5.49
CA TYR A 68 2.83 -3.11 -5.85
C TYR A 68 2.42 -3.75 -7.17
N SER A 69 1.20 -4.25 -7.25
CA SER A 69 0.54 -4.61 -8.50
C SER A 69 -0.69 -3.73 -8.64
N ILE A 70 -0.72 -2.89 -9.68
CA ILE A 70 -1.76 -1.90 -9.89
C ILE A 70 -2.41 -2.15 -11.25
N SER A 71 -3.73 -2.21 -11.27
CA SER A 71 -4.50 -2.37 -12.51
C SER A 71 -5.62 -1.37 -12.61
N PHE A 72 -5.98 -1.01 -13.85
CA PHE A 72 -6.98 -0.01 -14.16
C PHE A 72 -8.10 -0.65 -14.98
N SER A 73 -9.34 -0.27 -14.70
CA SER A 73 -10.52 -0.66 -15.49
C SER A 73 -10.52 -0.09 -16.92
N LYS A 74 -9.86 1.06 -17.11
CA LYS A 74 -9.70 1.74 -18.40
C LYS A 74 -8.26 2.22 -18.56
N THR A 75 -7.77 2.21 -19.80
CA THR A 75 -6.41 2.65 -20.15
C THR A 75 -6.45 3.91 -21.01
N GLY A 76 -5.43 4.77 -20.88
CA GLY A 76 -5.33 6.01 -21.63
C GLY A 76 -6.07 7.19 -20.98
N ILE A 77 -6.06 8.32 -21.68
CA ILE A 77 -6.79 9.53 -21.28
C ILE A 77 -8.27 9.32 -21.62
N VAL A 78 -9.16 9.66 -20.71
CA VAL A 78 -10.61 9.49 -20.87
C VAL A 78 -11.34 10.84 -20.83
N GLU A 79 -12.62 10.82 -21.20
CA GLU A 79 -13.44 12.03 -21.23
C GLU A 79 -13.81 12.54 -19.83
N PHE A 80 -14.17 13.81 -19.77
CA PHE A 80 -14.65 14.44 -18.54
C PHE A 80 -15.91 13.74 -18.02
N GLY A 81 -15.95 13.44 -16.73
CA GLY A 81 -17.07 12.77 -16.08
C GLY A 81 -17.02 11.25 -16.16
N GLU A 82 -16.06 10.66 -16.88
CA GLU A 82 -15.85 9.22 -16.83
C GLU A 82 -15.22 8.78 -15.51
N GLU A 83 -15.51 7.54 -15.13
CA GLU A 83 -14.95 6.89 -13.95
C GLU A 83 -13.91 5.84 -14.35
N ILE A 84 -12.79 5.85 -13.62
CA ILE A 84 -11.75 4.82 -13.69
C ILE A 84 -11.65 4.17 -12.31
N ALA A 85 -11.96 2.88 -12.24
CA ALA A 85 -11.60 2.04 -11.09
C ALA A 85 -10.12 1.64 -11.17
N ILE A 86 -9.42 1.79 -10.05
CA ILE A 86 -8.02 1.44 -9.82
C ILE A 86 -7.99 0.36 -8.74
N TYR A 87 -7.33 -0.76 -9.03
CA TYR A 87 -7.14 -1.86 -8.10
C TYR A 87 -5.69 -1.90 -7.67
N TYR A 88 -5.48 -1.95 -6.36
CA TYR A 88 -4.17 -1.96 -5.74
C TYR A 88 -3.99 -3.26 -4.96
N HIS A 89 -2.91 -3.94 -5.27
CA HIS A 89 -2.40 -5.08 -4.51
C HIS A 89 -0.97 -4.77 -4.10
N TYR A 90 -0.61 -5.04 -2.86
CA TYR A 90 0.73 -4.77 -2.33
C TYR A 90 1.21 -5.90 -1.44
N GLU A 91 2.35 -6.47 -1.78
CA GLU A 91 2.99 -7.52 -1.00
C GLU A 91 4.22 -6.97 -0.27
N TYR A 92 4.35 -7.28 1.02
CA TYR A 92 5.55 -6.94 1.80
C TYR A 92 5.95 -8.06 2.76
N LYS A 93 7.21 -8.02 3.20
CA LYS A 93 7.75 -8.98 4.18
C LYS A 93 7.49 -8.48 5.61
N GLY A 94 6.58 -9.15 6.29
CA GLY A 94 6.33 -8.98 7.72
C GLY A 94 7.28 -9.83 8.59
N VAL A 95 7.03 -9.83 9.90
CA VAL A 95 7.84 -10.58 10.88
C VAL A 95 7.64 -12.09 10.75
N ARG A 96 6.45 -12.53 10.29
CA ARG A 96 6.05 -13.95 10.22
C ARG A 96 5.97 -14.51 8.80
N GLY A 97 6.19 -13.70 7.77
CA GLY A 97 6.03 -14.11 6.38
C GLY A 97 5.67 -12.95 5.47
N VAL A 98 5.16 -13.27 4.29
CA VAL A 98 4.61 -12.27 3.37
C VAL A 98 3.23 -11.86 3.85
N GLU A 99 2.96 -10.57 3.82
CA GLU A 99 1.66 -9.97 4.11
C GLU A 99 1.20 -9.18 2.88
N GLU A 100 -0.13 -9.12 2.71
CA GLU A 100 -0.76 -8.53 1.53
C GLU A 100 -1.73 -7.42 1.94
N LEU A 101 -1.73 -6.32 1.20
CA LEU A 101 -2.74 -5.26 1.29
C LEU A 101 -3.46 -5.12 -0.04
N ASN A 102 -4.79 -5.05 0.03
CA ASN A 102 -5.66 -4.93 -1.13
C ASN A 102 -6.61 -3.76 -0.93
N THR A 103 -6.75 -2.91 -1.94
CA THR A 103 -7.80 -1.89 -1.97
C THR A 103 -8.17 -1.55 -3.40
N SER A 104 -9.31 -0.88 -3.57
CA SER A 104 -9.74 -0.34 -4.85
C SER A 104 -10.32 1.04 -4.66
N ASN A 105 -9.97 1.98 -5.55
CA ASN A 105 -10.52 3.32 -5.57
C ASN A 105 -11.15 3.59 -6.93
N THR A 106 -12.23 4.37 -6.94
CA THR A 106 -12.83 4.89 -8.17
C THR A 106 -12.55 6.38 -8.26
N VAL A 107 -12.03 6.83 -9.40
CA VAL A 107 -11.71 8.23 -9.67
C VAL A 107 -12.59 8.73 -10.80
N THR A 108 -13.34 9.80 -10.55
CA THR A 108 -14.07 10.53 -11.59
C THR A 108 -13.17 11.60 -12.21
N ILE A 109 -13.02 11.57 -13.53
CA ILE A 109 -12.15 12.50 -14.26
C ILE A 109 -12.77 13.88 -14.32
N ALA A 110 -12.08 14.84 -13.70
CA ALA A 110 -12.50 16.24 -13.66
C ALA A 110 -11.80 17.11 -14.72
N LYS A 111 -10.80 16.55 -15.43
CA LYS A 111 -10.09 17.27 -16.49
C LYS A 111 -10.95 17.29 -17.75
N ARG A 112 -11.26 18.49 -18.24
CA ARG A 112 -11.86 18.64 -19.57
C ARG A 112 -10.75 18.55 -20.60
N ASN A 113 -10.73 17.47 -21.38
CA ASN A 113 -10.01 17.46 -22.65
C ASN A 113 -10.74 18.43 -23.57
N SER A 114 -10.24 19.66 -23.68
CA SER A 114 -10.59 20.56 -24.77
C SER A 114 -9.98 19.98 -26.04
N GLY A 115 -10.75 19.14 -26.72
CA GLY A 115 -10.56 18.86 -28.15
C GLY A 115 -11.01 20.06 -28.98
#